data_AF-A0A4Y8ICE8-F1
#
_entry.id   AF-A0A4Y8ICE8-F1
#
_cell.length_a   1.000
_cell.length_b   1.000
_cell.length_c   1.000
_cell.angle_alpha   90.00
_cell.angle_beta   90.00
_cell.angle_gamma   90.00
#
_symmetry.space_group_name_H-M   'P 1'
#
loop_
_entity.id
_entity.type
_entity.pdbx_description
1 polymer ?
#
loop_
_entity_poly.entity_id
_entity_poly.type
_entity_poly.pdbx_seq_one_letter_code
_entity_poly.pdbx_strand_id
1 'polypeptide(L)' 'MARQKKEKTKVKSIRLPESTWNLFAKESFREYRSTNRQLLKLIEDFLVDRGVMKNEDRIQPQKTKWKKP' A
#
# COMPACT_ATOMS: atom_id res chain seq x y z
N MET A 1 21.12 -15.68 -1.82
CA MET A 1 20.61 -14.54 -1.01
C MET A 1 19.24 -14.92 -0.49
N ALA A 2 19.05 -14.94 0.83
CA ALA A 2 17.76 -15.31 1.42
C ALA A 2 16.69 -14.28 1.03
N ARG A 3 15.59 -14.75 0.43
CA ARG A 3 14.42 -13.93 0.10
C ARG A 3 13.89 -13.34 1.40
N GLN A 4 13.96 -12.01 1.56
CA GLN A 4 13.38 -11.35 2.72
C GLN A 4 11.92 -11.80 2.86
N LYS A 5 11.59 -12.32 4.04
CA LYS A 5 10.28 -12.90 4.32
C LYS A 5 9.26 -11.76 4.23
N LYS A 6 8.40 -11.80 3.21
CA LYS A 6 7.29 -10.86 3.10
C LYS A 6 6.44 -10.97 4.36
N GLU A 7 5.96 -9.85 4.86
CA GLU A 7 5.04 -9.82 5.99
C GLU A 7 3.82 -10.69 5.69
N LYS A 8 3.27 -11.32 6.74
CA LYS A 8 2.08 -12.16 6.61
C LYS A 8 0.91 -11.27 6.19
N THR A 9 0.32 -11.55 5.04
CA THR A 9 -0.86 -10.84 4.53
C THR A 9 -2.11 -11.68 4.71
N LYS A 10 -3.26 -11.04 4.91
CA LYS A 10 -4.57 -11.69 5.01
C LYS A 10 -5.53 -11.06 4.01
N VAL A 11 -6.18 -11.88 3.19
CA VAL A 11 -7.20 -11.41 2.25
C VAL A 11 -8.45 -10.99 3.02
N LYS A 12 -8.94 -9.78 2.73
CA LYS A 12 -10.19 -9.24 3.28
C LYS A 12 -10.99 -8.61 2.15
N SER A 13 -12.26 -8.99 2.04
CA SER A 13 -13.19 -8.41 1.07
C SER A 13 -13.80 -7.13 1.65
N ILE A 14 -13.73 -6.03 0.91
CA ILE A 14 -14.31 -4.74 1.28
C ILE A 14 -15.47 -4.45 0.32
N ARG A 15 -16.65 -4.17 0.87
CA ARG A 15 -17.81 -3.74 0.07
C ARG A 15 -17.84 -2.22 0.02
N LEU A 16 -17.77 -1.67 -1.19
CA LEU A 16 -17.94 -0.24 -1.48
C LEU A 16 -18.86 -0.12 -2.71
N PRO A 17 -19.54 1.02 -2.91
CA PRO A 17 -20.24 1.31 -4.15
C PRO A 17 -19.30 1.22 -5.36
N GLU A 18 -19.82 0.72 -6.47
CA GLU A 18 -19.04 0.54 -7.70
C GLU A 18 -18.47 1.86 -8.24
N SER A 19 -19.24 2.95 -8.16
CA SER A 19 -18.80 4.29 -8.53
C SER A 19 -17.55 4.71 -7.75
N THR A 20 -17.52 4.42 -6.44
CA THR A 20 -16.37 4.70 -5.58
C THR A 20 -15.16 3.87 -5.97
N TRP A 21 -15.33 2.56 -6.23
CA TRP A 21 -14.24 1.69 -6.70
C TRP A 21 -13.64 2.18 -8.02
N ASN A 22 -14.48 2.60 -8.96
CA ASN A 22 -14.04 3.09 -10.26
C ASN A 22 -13.25 4.39 -10.14
N LEU A 23 -13.68 5.33 -9.30
CA LEU A 23 -12.93 6.55 -9.03
C LEU A 23 -11.60 6.23 -8.34
N PHE A 24 -11.62 5.36 -7.34
CA PHE A 24 -10.43 4.96 -6.61
C PHE A 24 -9.38 4.27 -7.51
N ALA A 25 -9.82 3.39 -8.41
CA ALA A 25 -8.94 2.75 -9.38
C ALA A 25 -8.31 3.77 -10.35
N LYS A 26 -9.09 4.76 -10.82
CA LYS A 26 -8.58 5.84 -11.69
C LYS A 26 -7.51 6.67 -11.00
N GLU A 27 -7.74 7.08 -9.75
CA GLU A 27 -6.75 7.85 -8.99
C GLU A 27 -5.52 7.02 -8.62
N SER A 28 -5.71 5.74 -8.29
CA SER A 28 -4.59 4.81 -8.06
C SER A 28 -3.68 4.73 -9.30
N PHE A 29 -4.29 4.63 -10.48
CA PHE A 29 -3.55 4.61 -11.75
C PHE A 29 -2.80 5.92 -12.02
N ARG A 30 -3.42 7.07 -11.76
CA ARG A 30 -2.78 8.40 -11.87
C ARG A 30 -1.56 8.55 -10.96
N GLU A 31 -1.59 7.94 -9.77
CA GLU A 31 -0.45 7.91 -8.85
C GLU A 31 0.57 6.79 -9.15
N TYR A 32 0.44 6.08 -10.28
CA TYR A 32 1.29 4.94 -10.66
C TYR A 32 1.34 3.84 -9.59
N ARG A 33 0.23 3.62 -8.88
CA ARG A 33 0.09 2.57 -7.86
C ARG A 33 -0.99 1.58 -8.22
N SER A 34 -0.81 0.32 -7.77
CA SER A 34 -1.92 -0.63 -7.78
C SER A 34 -2.97 -0.20 -6.77
N THR A 35 -4.24 -0.53 -7.05
CA THR A 35 -5.38 -0.28 -6.16
C THR A 35 -5.11 -0.75 -4.72
N ASN A 36 -4.51 -1.92 -4.57
CA ASN A 36 -4.15 -2.45 -3.25
C ASN A 36 -3.09 -1.61 -2.52
N ARG A 37 -2.09 -1.09 -3.25
CA ARG A 37 -1.03 -0.28 -2.65
C ARG A 37 -1.51 1.13 -2.31
N GLN A 38 -2.40 1.69 -3.13
CA GLN A 38 -3.06 2.95 -2.80
C GLN A 38 -3.97 2.79 -1.58
N LEU A 39 -4.68 1.66 -1.46
CA LEU A 39 -5.57 1.39 -0.32
C LEU A 39 -4.75 1.24 0.96
N LEU A 40 -3.65 0.50 0.89
CA LEU A 40 -2.72 0.38 2.00
C LEU A 40 -2.22 1.75 2.46
N LYS A 41 -1.78 2.62 1.54
CA LYS A 41 -1.33 3.97 1.87
C LYS A 41 -2.43 4.76 2.59
N LEU A 42 -3.67 4.74 2.09
CA LEU A 42 -4.78 5.44 2.74
C LEU A 42 -5.02 4.94 4.18
N ILE A 43 -4.92 3.63 4.40
CA ILE A 43 -5.06 3.04 5.73
C ILE A 43 -3.89 3.46 6.63
N GLU A 44 -2.65 3.39 6.14
CA GLU A 44 -1.46 3.83 6.89
C GLU A 44 -1.51 5.32 7.22
N ASP A 45 -1.89 6.17 6.27
CA ASP A 45 -2.08 7.62 6.48
C ASP A 45 -3.12 7.89 7.57
N PHE A 46 -4.27 7.20 7.53
CA PHE A 46 -5.31 7.32 8.56
C PHE A 46 -4.82 6.89 9.96
N LEU A 47 -4.06 5.78 10.05
CA LEU A 47 -3.56 5.29 11.33
C LEU A 47 -2.45 6.17 11.91
N VAL A 48 -1.62 6.76 11.06
CA VAL A 48 -0.58 7.71 11.47
C VAL A 48 -1.20 9.02 11.96
N ASP A 49 -2.20 9.55 11.23
CA ASP A 49 -2.93 10.76 11.64
C ASP A 49 -3.59 10.60 13.02
N ARG A 50 -4.11 9.40 13.31
CA ARG A 50 -4.67 9.05 14.62
C ARG A 50 -3.64 8.74 15.70
N GLY A 51 -2.34 8.76 15.38
CA GLY A 51 -1.26 8.42 16.31
C GLY A 51 -1.19 6.94 16.71
N VAL A 52 -1.92 6.07 16.00
CA VAL A 52 -1.96 4.61 16.25
C VAL A 52 -0.78 3.90 15.59
N MET A 53 -0.20 4.51 14.57
CA MET A 53 0.95 4.00 13.82
C MET A 53 2.02 5.08 13.71
N LYS A 54 3.32 4.72 13.77
CA LYS A 54 4.39 5.68 13.49
C LYS A 54 4.71 5.69 12.00
N ASN A 55 5.23 6.81 11.52
CA ASN A 55 5.61 6.94 10.12
C ASN A 55 6.70 5.92 9.69
N GLU A 56 7.51 5.47 10.65
CA GLU A 56 8.58 4.48 10.44
C GLU A 56 8.05 3.06 10.21
N ASP A 57 6.85 2.76 10.70
CA ASP A 57 6.20 1.45 10.56
C ASP A 57 5.59 1.24 9.17
N ARG A 58 5.53 2.30 8.34
CA ARG A 58 4.96 2.21 6.99
C ARG A 58 5.75 1.25 6.13
N ILE A 59 5.07 0.53 5.22
CA ILE A 59 5.75 -0.34 4.26
C ILE A 59 6.59 0.51 3.30
N GLN A 60 7.87 0.69 3.64
CA GLN A 60 8.80 1.39 2.77
C GLN A 60 9.03 0.56 1.50
N PRO A 61 9.02 1.20 0.31
CA PRO A 61 9.51 0.52 -0.89
C PRO A 61 10.92 0.03 -0.60
N GLN A 62 11.13 -1.28 -0.67
CA GLN A 62 12.48 -1.83 -0.53
C GLN A 62 13.38 -1.10 -1.52
N LYS A 63 14.43 -0.46 -1.02
CA LYS A 63 15.48 0.12 -1.86
C LYS A 63 16.08 -1.03 -2.65
N THR A 64 15.61 -1.26 -3.87
CA THR A 64 16.25 -2.17 -4.81
C THR A 64 17.62 -1.56 -5.11
N LYS A 65 18.66 -2.07 -4.44
CA LYS A 65 20.05 -1.83 -4.84
C LYS A 65 20.21 -2.50 -6.21
N TRP A 66 20.03 -1.73 -7.27
CA TRP A 66 20.44 -2.14 -8.60
C TRP A 66 21.93 -2.46 -8.53
N LYS A 67 22.30 -3.74 -8.54
CA LYS A 67 23.67 -4.14 -8.87
C LYS A 67 23.81 -3.87 -10.37
N LYS A 68 24.59 -2.84 -10.72
CA LYS A 68 25.03 -2.64 -12.11
C LYS A 68 25.75 -3.92 -12.58
N PRO A 69 25.57 -4.30 -13.86
CA PRO A 69 26.20 -5.48 -14.45
C PRO A 69 27.73 -5.41 -14.37
#